data_AF-A0A6B2R2X1-F1
#
_entry.id   AF-A0A6B2R2X1-F1
#
_cell.length_a   1.000
_cell.length_b   1.000
_cell.length_c   1.000
_cell.angle_alpha   90.00
_cell.angle_beta   90.00
_cell.angle_gamma   90.00
#
_symmetry.space_group_name_H-M   'P 1'
#
loop_
_entity.id
_entity.type
_entity.pdbx_description
1 polymer ?
#
loop_
_entity_poly.entity_id
_entity_poly.type
_entity_poly.pdbx_seq_one_letter_code
_entity_poly.pdbx_strand_id
1 'polypeptide(L)' 'MTCNHCVKSITNAIHEVSPDSGVLCELDTKKVTVTGETDAKRVEKAIKDAGYSPEMG' A
#
# COMPACT_ATOMS: atom_id res chain seq x y z
N MET A 1 10.11 6.80 -0.62
CA MET A 1 10.91 5.58 -0.36
C MET A 1 11.84 5.43 -1.55
N THR A 2 13.12 5.14 -1.40
CA THR A 2 14.08 5.30 -2.51
C THR A 2 14.23 4.07 -3.41
N CYS A 3 13.48 2.98 -3.16
CA CYS A 3 13.63 1.74 -3.93
C CYS A 3 12.29 1.30 -4.52
N ASN A 4 12.27 1.12 -5.84
CA ASN A 4 11.15 0.58 -6.62
C ASN A 4 10.67 -0.79 -6.09
N HIS A 5 11.51 -1.51 -5.34
CA HIS A 5 11.17 -2.74 -4.64
C HIS A 5 10.15 -2.54 -3.52
N CYS A 6 10.23 -1.46 -2.74
CA CYS A 6 9.29 -1.23 -1.65
C CYS A 6 7.88 -0.98 -2.18
N VAL A 7 7.76 -0.20 -3.26
CA VAL A 7 6.49 0.04 -3.95
C VAL A 7 5.88 -1.29 -4.39
N LYS A 8 6.65 -2.13 -5.08
CA LYS A 8 6.15 -3.41 -5.58
C LYS A 8 5.69 -4.34 -4.45
N SER A 9 6.45 -4.41 -3.35
CA SER A 9 6.05 -5.20 -2.17
C SER A 9 4.76 -4.69 -1.54
N ILE A 10 4.62 -3.36 -1.38
CA ILE A 10 3.42 -2.74 -0.83
C ILE A 10 2.21 -2.98 -1.74
N THR A 11 2.35 -2.75 -3.06
CA THR A 11 1.27 -3.01 -4.03
C THR A 11 0.82 -4.46 -4.00
N ASN A 12 1.76 -5.41 -3.97
CA ASN A 12 1.41 -6.83 -3.88
C ASN A 12 0.66 -7.17 -2.60
N ALA A 13 1.13 -6.69 -1.44
CA ALA A 13 0.44 -6.92 -0.16
C ALA A 13 -0.99 -6.36 -0.17
N ILE A 14 -1.19 -5.18 -0.78
CA ILE A 14 -2.52 -4.59 -0.93
C ILE A 14 -3.38 -5.43 -1.89
N HIS A 15 -2.84 -5.88 -3.02
CA HIS A 15 -3.56 -6.73 -3.97
C HIS A 15 -3.92 -8.11 -3.41
N GLU A 16 -3.16 -8.66 -2.47
CA GLU A 16 -3.51 -9.90 -1.78
C GLU A 16 -4.80 -9.77 -0.96
N VAL A 17 -5.02 -8.62 -0.32
CA VAL A 17 -6.26 -8.37 0.43
C VAL A 17 -7.35 -7.72 -0.42
N SER A 18 -6.95 -7.08 -1.52
CA SER A 18 -7.81 -6.23 -2.36
C SER A 18 -7.38 -6.23 -3.83
N PRO A 19 -7.67 -7.30 -4.58
CA PRO A 19 -7.21 -7.44 -5.96
C PRO A 19 -7.85 -6.43 -6.93
N ASP A 20 -9.06 -5.94 -6.62
CA ASP A 20 -9.77 -4.93 -7.42
C ASP A 20 -9.39 -3.49 -7.05
N SER A 21 -8.52 -3.28 -6.05
CA SER A 21 -8.13 -1.93 -5.65
C SER A 21 -7.09 -1.32 -6.58
N GLY A 22 -7.31 -0.05 -6.91
CA GLY A 22 -6.34 0.77 -7.63
C GLY A 22 -5.31 1.34 -6.65
N VAL A 23 -4.07 0.88 -6.74
CA VAL A 23 -2.97 1.32 -5.87
C VAL A 23 -2.07 2.29 -6.65
N LEU A 24 -1.99 3.54 -6.20
CA LEU A 24 -1.10 4.56 -6.74
C LEU A 24 0.02 4.84 -5.75
N CYS A 25 1.26 4.67 -6.18
CA CYS A 25 2.43 4.83 -5.32
C CYS A 25 3.26 6.01 -5.81
N GLU A 26 3.30 7.08 -5.04
CA GLU A 26 4.05 8.29 -5.34
C GLU A 26 5.39 8.26 -4.60
N LEU A 27 6.48 8.09 -5.37
CA LEU A 27 7.83 8.02 -4.80
C LEU A 27 8.31 9.38 -4.27
N ASP A 28 7.90 10.45 -4.94
CA ASP A 28 8.30 11.83 -4.67
C ASP A 28 7.79 12.28 -3.30
N THR A 29 6.49 12.08 -3.05
CA THR A 29 5.83 12.41 -1.78
C THR A 29 5.85 11.25 -0.77
N LYS A 30 6.33 10.08 -1.19
CA LYS A 30 6.29 8.83 -0.42
C LYS A 30 4.87 8.42 -0.01
N LYS A 31 3.85 8.80 -0.79
CA LYS A 31 2.45 8.50 -0.51
C LYS A 31 1.99 7.26 -1.28
N VAL A 32 1.11 6.49 -0.66
CA VAL A 32 0.40 5.39 -1.31
C VAL A 32 -1.09 5.68 -1.20
N THR A 33 -1.74 5.83 -2.34
CA THR A 33 -3.17 6.06 -2.44
C THR A 33 -3.82 4.77 -2.90
N VAL A 34 -4.76 4.26 -2.13
CA VAL A 34 -5.56 3.10 -2.51
C VAL A 34 -6.97 3.58 -2.83
N THR A 35 -7.45 3.22 -4.02
CA THR A 35 -8.77 3.57 -4.54
C THR A 35 -9.58 2.30 -4.77
N GLY A 36 -10.90 2.37 -4.59
CA GLY A 36 -11.78 1.20 -4.74
C GLY A 36 -11.80 0.25 -3.53
N GLU A 37 -10.81 0.32 -2.64
CA GLU A 37 -10.86 -0.37 -1.35
C GLU A 37 -11.55 0.51 -0.30
N THR A 38 -12.50 -0.08 0.44
CA THR A 38 -13.26 0.64 1.49
C THR A 38 -12.68 0.37 2.87
N ASP A 39 -11.89 -0.70 3.03
CA ASP A 39 -11.34 -1.10 4.32
C ASP A 39 -9.86 -0.70 4.48
N ALA A 40 -9.67 0.55 4.90
CA ALA A 40 -8.36 1.13 5.19
C ALA A 40 -7.56 0.29 6.22
N LYS A 41 -8.23 -0.27 7.23
CA LYS A 41 -7.58 -1.10 8.26
C LYS A 41 -7.02 -2.39 7.67
N ARG A 42 -7.73 -3.00 6.73
CA ARG A 42 -7.29 -4.21 6.03
C ARG A 42 -6.03 -3.96 5.21
N VAL A 43 -5.99 -2.84 4.49
CA VAL A 43 -4.82 -2.34 3.76
C VAL A 43 -3.65 -2.10 4.71
N GLU A 44 -3.86 -1.35 5.80
CA GLU A 44 -2.83 -1.06 6.79
C GLU A 44 -2.22 -2.35 7.36
N LYS A 45 -3.07 -3.32 7.70
CA LYS A 45 -2.65 -4.61 8.24
C LYS A 45 -1.82 -5.40 7.22
N ALA A 46 -2.22 -5.44 5.95
CA ALA A 46 -1.46 -6.12 4.91
C ALA A 46 -0.06 -5.50 4.71
N ILE A 47 0.01 -4.17 4.74
CA ILE A 47 1.28 -3.44 4.64
C ILE A 47 2.17 -3.71 5.88
N LYS A 48 1.58 -3.77 7.08
CA LYS A 48 2.27 -4.17 8.33
C LYS A 48 2.78 -5.60 8.30
N ASP A 49 2.00 -6.53 7.76
CA ASP A 49 2.39 -7.93 7.59
C ASP A 49 3.58 -8.07 6.63
N ALA A 50 3.62 -7.23 5.59
CA ALA A 50 4.77 -7.08 4.70
C ALA A 50 5.99 -6.38 5.35
N GLY A 51 5.91 -5.98 6.62
CA GLY A 51 7.00 -5.35 7.37
C GLY A 51 7.09 -3.83 7.23
N TYR A 52 6.05 -3.16 6.73
CA TYR A 52 6.02 -1.71 6.54
C TYR A 52 5.01 -1.04 7.48
N SER A 53 5.30 0.16 7.98
CA SER A 53 4.39 0.92 8.84
C SER A 53 3.89 2.14 8.09
N PRO A 54 2.72 2.08 7.43
CA PRO A 54 2.14 3.25 6.78
C PRO A 54 1.52 4.17 7.85
N GLU A 55 1.73 5.47 7.72
CA GLU A 55 1.04 6.47 8.53
C GLU A 55 -0.20 6.93 7.77
N MET A 56 -1.39 6.74 8.36
CA MET A 56 -2.64 7.30 7.84
C MET A 56 -2.79 8.71 8.37
N GLY A 57 -2.62 9.70 7.49
CA GLY A 57 -2.81 11.12 7.76
C GLY A 57 -3.99 11.71 7.00
#